data_AF-A0AAX6N1Z0-F1
#
_entry.id   AF-A0AAX6N1Z0-F1
#
_cell.length_a   1.000
_cell.length_b   1.000
_cell.length_c   1.000
_cell.angle_alpha   90.00
_cell.angle_beta   90.00
_cell.angle_gamma   90.00
#
_symmetry.space_group_name_H-M   'P 1'
#
loop_
_entity.id
_entity.type
_entity.pdbx_description
1 polymer ?
#
loop_
_entity_poly.entity_id
_entity_poly.type
_entity_poly.pdbx_seq_one_letter_code
_entity_poly.pdbx_strand_id
1 'polypeptide(L)'
;MGIKLIKISAVYFGIGIILGYYMSIVHSYALTPVHVHINLLGWTSLTLAGIIYYLFPAFSESKLAKLHVWLHNIGLPVMMIGLFFMIVLENQAFTPVVAAGATLTAIGVLIFVYHILKNLKSER
;
A
#
# COMPACT_ATOMS: atom_id res chain seq x y z
N MET A 1 6.16 -10.06 12.15
CA MET A 1 5.97 -9.00 11.13
C MET A 1 4.52 -8.90 10.67
N GLY A 2 3.85 -10.04 10.40
CA GLY A 2 2.47 -10.09 9.93
C GLY A 2 1.44 -9.29 10.75
N ILE A 3 1.39 -9.47 12.07
CA ILE A 3 0.42 -8.74 12.92
C ILE A 3 0.57 -7.22 12.83
N LYS A 4 1.79 -6.70 12.71
CA LYS A 4 2.03 -5.26 12.55
C LYS A 4 1.46 -4.74 11.23
N LEU A 5 1.61 -5.49 10.14
CA LEU A 5 1.05 -5.14 8.85
C LEU A 5 -0.47 -5.12 8.86
N ILE A 6 -1.11 -6.08 9.55
CA ILE A 6 -2.56 -6.12 9.71
C ILE A 6 -3.07 -4.90 10.51
N LYS A 7 -2.33 -4.47 11.55
CA LYS A 7 -2.68 -3.24 12.27
C LYS A 7 -2.55 -2.00 11.38
N ILE A 8 -1.49 -1.93 10.58
CA ILE A 8 -1.27 -0.82 9.64
C ILE A 8 -2.35 -0.81 8.55
N SER A 9 -2.71 -1.97 8.00
CA SER A 9 -3.74 -2.08 6.98
C SER A 9 -5.08 -1.57 7.52
N ALA A 10 -5.42 -1.91 8.78
CA ALA A 10 -6.63 -1.41 9.44
C ALA A 10 -6.70 0.12 9.53
N VAL A 11 -5.56 0.79 9.75
CA VAL A 11 -5.49 2.25 9.70
C VAL A 11 -5.78 2.77 8.29
N TYR A 12 -5.20 2.16 7.24
CA TYR A 12 -5.47 2.55 5.86
C TYR A 12 -6.96 2.40 5.49
N PHE A 13 -7.62 1.36 5.97
CA PHE A 13 -9.06 1.18 5.73
C PHE A 13 -9.92 2.21 6.45
N GLY A 14 -9.57 2.56 7.69
CA GLY A 14 -10.21 3.67 8.38
C GLY A 14 -10.12 4.97 7.57
N ILE A 15 -8.92 5.29 7.06
CA ILE A 15 -8.70 6.46 6.19
C ILE A 15 -9.51 6.34 4.90
N GLY A 16 -9.51 5.17 4.26
CA GLY A 16 -10.24 4.90 3.02
C GLY A 16 -11.75 5.10 3.16
N ILE A 17 -12.35 4.60 4.25
CA ILE A 17 -13.78 4.81 4.55
C ILE A 17 -14.08 6.30 4.78
N ILE A 18 -13.29 6.99 5.61
CA ILE A 18 -13.52 8.41 5.91
C ILE A 18 -13.44 9.24 4.62
N LEU A 19 -12.46 8.96 3.76
CA LEU A 19 -12.31 9.64 2.47
C LEU A 19 -13.48 9.34 1.52
N GLY A 20 -13.91 8.07 1.43
CA GLY A 20 -15.06 7.67 0.60
C GLY A 20 -16.37 8.33 1.05
N TYR A 21 -16.56 8.40 2.37
CA TYR A 21 -17.70 9.08 2.98
C TYR A 21 -17.68 10.58 2.70
N TYR A 22 -16.53 11.23 2.87
CA TYR A 22 -16.35 12.65 2.52
C TYR A 22 -16.72 12.93 1.07
N MET A 23 -16.16 12.17 0.11
CA MET A 23 -16.46 12.33 -1.32
C MET A 23 -17.95 12.19 -1.63
N SER A 24 -18.64 11.29 -0.93
CA SER A 24 -20.08 11.08 -1.08
C SER A 24 -20.89 12.27 -0.56
N ILE A 25 -20.51 12.88 0.57
CA ILE A 25 -21.18 14.07 1.10
C ILE A 25 -21.03 15.25 0.13
N VAL A 26 -19.80 15.52 -0.33
CA VAL A 26 -19.51 16.69 -1.17
C VAL A 26 -19.86 16.48 -2.64
N HIS A 27 -20.31 15.28 -3.03
CA HIS A 27 -20.63 14.89 -4.40
C HIS A 27 -19.49 15.15 -5.40
N SER A 28 -18.24 15.12 -4.91
CA SER A 28 -17.03 15.32 -5.70
C SER A 28 -16.12 14.11 -5.58
N TYR A 29 -15.90 13.46 -6.71
CA TYR A 29 -15.17 12.20 -6.82
C TYR A 29 -13.76 12.38 -7.35
N ALA A 30 -13.21 13.61 -7.30
CA ALA A 30 -11.87 13.92 -7.76
C ALA A 30 -10.79 13.09 -7.04
N LEU A 31 -11.00 12.76 -5.75
CA LEU A 31 -10.08 11.95 -4.94
C LEU A 31 -10.31 10.44 -5.05
N THR A 32 -11.14 9.98 -6.00
CA THR A 32 -11.38 8.55 -6.24
C THR A 32 -10.08 7.77 -6.44
N PRO A 33 -9.08 8.26 -7.20
CA PRO A 33 -7.80 7.56 -7.34
C PRO A 33 -7.12 7.34 -5.98
N VAL A 34 -7.07 8.36 -5.12
CA VAL A 34 -6.48 8.25 -3.77
C VAL A 34 -7.24 7.23 -2.92
N HIS A 35 -8.57 7.30 -2.92
CA HIS A 35 -9.42 6.37 -2.18
C HIS A 35 -9.21 4.90 -2.59
N VAL A 36 -9.22 4.62 -3.90
CA VAL A 36 -9.06 3.26 -4.41
C VAL A 36 -7.67 2.70 -4.09
N HIS A 37 -6.61 3.49 -4.24
CA HIS A 37 -5.25 3.03 -3.95
C HIS A 37 -5.04 2.79 -2.45
N ILE A 38 -5.60 3.63 -1.56
CA ILE A 38 -5.55 3.39 -0.11
C ILE A 38 -6.25 2.06 0.26
N ASN A 39 -7.41 1.77 -0.32
CA ASN A 39 -8.16 0.56 0.01
C ASN A 39 -7.55 -0.72 -0.62
N LEU A 40 -7.08 -0.65 -1.86
CA LEU A 40 -6.48 -1.80 -2.54
C LEU A 40 -5.03 -2.03 -2.07
N LEU A 41 -4.14 -1.06 -2.29
CA LEU A 41 -2.71 -1.22 -1.97
C LEU A 41 -2.43 -1.07 -0.47
N GLY A 42 -3.20 -0.25 0.24
CA GLY A 42 -3.03 -0.04 1.68
C GLY A 42 -3.73 -1.12 2.50
N TRP A 43 -5.06 -1.25 2.41
CA TRP A 43 -5.77 -2.26 3.20
C TRP A 43 -5.61 -3.68 2.65
N THR A 44 -6.07 -3.93 1.42
CA THR A 44 -6.25 -5.31 0.91
C THR A 44 -4.90 -6.01 0.75
N SER A 45 -3.96 -5.41 0.04
CA SER A 45 -2.65 -5.99 -0.21
C SER A 45 -1.82 -6.18 1.06
N LEU A 46 -1.79 -5.20 1.98
CA LEU A 46 -1.04 -5.34 3.24
C LEU A 46 -1.68 -6.34 4.19
N THR A 47 -3.01 -6.46 4.20
CA THR A 47 -3.70 -7.48 5.00
C THR A 47 -3.34 -8.87 4.51
N LEU A 48 -3.40 -9.12 3.19
CA LEU A 48 -3.01 -10.38 2.59
C LEU A 48 -1.53 -10.71 2.84
N ALA A 49 -0.62 -9.75 2.61
CA ALA A 49 0.79 -9.93 2.92
C ALA A 49 1.02 -10.20 4.42
N GLY A 50 0.28 -9.51 5.29
CA GLY A 50 0.31 -9.71 6.73
C GLY A 50 -0.12 -11.10 7.16
N ILE A 51 -1.20 -11.63 6.57
CA ILE A 51 -1.69 -13.00 6.80
C ILE A 51 -0.66 -14.01 6.30
N ILE A 52 -0.11 -13.84 5.10
CA ILE A 52 0.91 -14.74 4.54
C ILE A 52 2.15 -14.77 5.44
N TYR A 53 2.64 -13.62 5.88
CA TYR A 53 3.79 -13.55 6.79
C TYR A 53 3.50 -14.06 8.21
N TYR A 54 2.23 -14.16 8.60
CA TYR A 54 1.83 -14.79 9.85
C TYR A 54 1.77 -16.32 9.72
N LEU A 55 1.21 -16.82 8.62
CA LEU A 55 1.09 -18.26 8.35
C LEU A 55 2.44 -18.92 7.99
N PHE A 56 3.33 -18.19 7.32
CA PHE A 56 4.63 -18.70 6.87
C PHE A 56 5.77 -17.91 7.54
N PRO A 57 6.09 -18.16 8.82
CA PRO A 57 7.09 -17.41 9.57
C PRO A 57 8.50 -17.50 8.95
N ALA A 58 8.86 -18.64 8.33
CA ALA A 58 10.13 -18.81 7.62
C ALA A 58 10.31 -17.81 6.45
N PHE A 59 9.21 -17.32 5.86
CA PHE A 59 9.24 -16.29 4.81
C PHE A 59 9.37 -14.89 5.38
N SER A 60 8.74 -14.66 6.53
CA SER A 60 8.76 -13.38 7.25
C SER A 60 10.18 -12.98 7.65
N GLU A 61 11.08 -13.93 7.87
CA GLU A 61 12.46 -13.62 8.28
C GLU A 61 13.38 -13.20 7.13
N SER A 62 12.97 -13.43 5.88
CA SER A 62 13.79 -13.12 4.72
C SER A 62 14.05 -11.60 4.59
N LYS A 63 15.26 -11.24 4.16
CA LYS A 63 15.63 -9.83 3.89
C LYS A 63 14.70 -9.20 2.83
N LEU A 64 14.23 -10.00 1.87
CA LEU A 64 13.32 -9.56 0.81
C LEU A 64 11.93 -9.22 1.36
N ALA A 65 11.42 -10.00 2.31
CA ALA A 65 10.13 -9.74 2.95
C ALA A 65 10.14 -8.41 3.72
N LYS A 66 11.24 -8.13 4.44
CA LYS A 66 11.45 -6.85 5.15
C LYS A 66 11.58 -5.67 4.17
N LEU A 67 12.31 -5.86 3.07
CA LEU A 67 12.49 -4.84 2.04
C LEU A 67 11.16 -4.47 1.36
N HIS A 68 10.34 -5.46 1.00
CA HIS A 68 8.98 -5.24 0.49
C HIS A 68 8.16 -4.37 1.46
N VAL A 69 8.11 -4.76 2.74
CA VAL A 69 7.31 -4.05 3.76
C VAL A 69 7.77 -2.60 3.91
N TRP A 70 9.07 -2.37 3.93
CA TRP A 70 9.61 -1.03 4.12
C TRP A 70 9.37 -0.14 2.90
N LEU A 71 9.65 -0.65 1.69
CA LEU A 71 9.42 0.07 0.45
C LEU A 71 7.95 0.41 0.24
N HIS A 72 7.05 -0.56 0.47
CA HIS A 72 5.62 -0.35 0.30
C HIS A 72 5.05 0.61 1.34
N ASN A 73 5.47 0.49 2.61
CA ASN A 73 4.93 1.33 3.68
C ASN A 73 5.46 2.77 3.66
N ILE A 74 6.54 3.05 2.94
CA ILE A 74 7.03 4.42 2.68
C ILE A 74 6.51 4.95 1.34
N GLY A 75 6.60 4.14 0.29
CA GLY A 75 6.19 4.51 -1.06
C GLY A 75 4.70 4.86 -1.12
N LEU A 76 3.84 4.09 -0.44
CA LEU A 76 2.40 4.28 -0.48
C LEU A 76 1.98 5.63 0.14
N PRO A 77 2.37 6.01 1.37
CA PRO A 77 2.10 7.34 1.90
C PRO A 77 2.62 8.47 1.02
N VAL A 78 3.84 8.37 0.50
CA VAL A 78 4.43 9.39 -0.37
C VAL A 78 3.60 9.56 -1.64
N MET A 79 3.20 8.45 -2.28
CA MET A 79 2.34 8.46 -3.46
C MET A 79 0.96 9.08 -3.14
N MET A 80 0.33 8.69 -2.04
CA MET A 80 -1.01 9.15 -1.67
C MET A 80 -1.04 10.62 -1.28
N ILE A 81 -0.07 11.08 -0.48
CA ILE A 81 0.06 12.49 -0.10
C ILE A 81 0.36 13.36 -1.32
N GLY A 82 1.30 12.92 -2.18
CA GLY A 82 1.61 13.62 -3.42
C GLY A 82 0.39 13.74 -4.34
N LEU A 83 -0.38 12.65 -4.49
CA LEU A 83 -1.55 12.62 -5.37
C LEU A 83 -2.69 13.47 -4.81
N PHE A 84 -2.89 13.46 -3.49
CA PHE A 84 -3.85 14.32 -2.82
C PHE A 84 -3.53 15.80 -3.08
N PHE A 85 -2.29 16.24 -2.86
CA PHE A 85 -1.90 17.64 -3.11
C PHE A 85 -1.94 18.02 -4.58
N MET A 86 -1.56 17.10 -5.48
CA MET A 86 -1.66 17.31 -6.93
C MET A 86 -3.09 17.61 -7.35
N ILE A 87 -4.08 16.87 -6.80
CA ILE A 87 -5.50 17.04 -7.15
C ILE A 87 -6.08 18.28 -6.47
N VAL A 88 -5.82 18.49 -5.17
CA VAL A 88 -6.41 19.59 -4.40
C VAL A 88 -5.84 20.96 -4.77
N LEU A 89 -4.54 21.03 -5.08
CA LEU A 89 -3.87 22.27 -5.48
C LEU A 89 -3.82 22.47 -7.00
N GLU A 90 -4.33 21.50 -7.76
CA GLU A 90 -4.28 21.47 -9.23
C GLU A 90 -2.87 21.73 -9.81
N ASN A 91 -1.84 21.32 -9.06
CA ASN A 91 -0.46 21.67 -9.33
C ASN A 91 0.35 20.45 -9.79
N GLN A 92 0.76 20.47 -11.06
CA GLN A 92 1.57 19.42 -11.69
C GLN A 92 3.01 19.35 -11.14
N ALA A 93 3.45 20.31 -10.32
CA ALA A 93 4.74 20.25 -9.64
C ALA A 93 4.85 19.06 -8.66
N PHE A 94 3.72 18.47 -8.24
CA PHE A 94 3.71 17.27 -7.38
C PHE A 94 3.90 15.96 -8.15
N THR A 95 3.85 15.96 -9.48
CA THR A 95 4.04 14.77 -10.32
C THR A 95 5.33 13.99 -10.01
N PRO A 96 6.50 14.62 -9.79
CA PRO A 96 7.71 13.89 -9.40
C PRO A 96 7.59 13.17 -8.05
N VAL A 97 6.84 13.74 -7.09
CA VAL A 97 6.61 13.13 -5.78
C VAL A 97 5.71 11.90 -5.92
N VAL A 98 4.64 12.02 -6.70
CA VAL A 98 3.75 10.90 -7.03
C VAL A 98 4.54 9.79 -7.73
N ALA A 99 5.33 10.14 -8.74
CA ALA A 99 6.13 9.18 -9.50
C ALA A 99 7.18 8.47 -8.62
N ALA A 100 7.85 9.19 -7.72
CA ALA A 100 8.80 8.61 -6.78
C ALA A 100 8.12 7.62 -5.82
N GLY A 101 7.01 8.02 -5.20
CA GLY A 101 6.23 7.14 -4.31
C GLY A 101 5.66 5.92 -5.04
N ALA A 102 5.14 6.10 -6.24
CA ALA A 102 4.63 5.03 -7.10
C ALA A 102 5.72 4.03 -7.47
N THR A 103 6.90 4.52 -7.84
CA THR A 103 8.05 3.67 -8.19
C THR A 103 8.51 2.84 -6.99
N LEU A 104 8.65 3.45 -5.80
CA LEU A 104 9.01 2.73 -4.58
C LEU A 104 7.98 1.64 -4.23
N THR A 105 6.69 1.97 -4.33
CA THR A 105 5.60 1.03 -4.08
C THR A 105 5.62 -0.12 -5.08
N ALA A 106 5.80 0.18 -6.37
CA ALA A 106 5.86 -0.81 -7.44
C ALA A 106 7.04 -1.77 -7.25
N ILE A 107 8.23 -1.26 -6.94
CA ILE A 107 9.40 -2.10 -6.63
C ILE A 107 9.11 -3.00 -5.42
N GLY A 108 8.49 -2.47 -4.37
CA GLY A 108 8.06 -3.25 -3.21
C GLY A 108 7.14 -4.41 -3.60
N VAL A 109 6.10 -4.13 -4.38
CA VAL A 109 5.14 -5.15 -4.86
C VAL A 109 5.83 -6.19 -5.74
N LEU A 110 6.72 -5.78 -6.64
CA LEU A 110 7.46 -6.72 -7.50
C LEU A 110 8.36 -7.66 -6.68
N ILE A 111 9.01 -7.13 -5.63
CA ILE A 111 9.78 -7.96 -4.69
C ILE A 111 8.87 -8.96 -3.98
N PHE A 112 7.68 -8.54 -3.54
CA PHE A 112 6.70 -9.43 -2.93
C PHE A 112 6.27 -10.55 -3.88
N VAL A 113 5.89 -10.20 -5.11
CA VAL A 113 5.50 -11.17 -6.15
C VAL A 113 6.63 -12.18 -6.39
N TYR A 114 7.85 -11.70 -6.62
CA TYR A 114 9.01 -12.57 -6.81
C TYR A 114 9.25 -13.50 -5.61
N HIS A 115 9.16 -12.94 -4.40
CA HIS A 115 9.38 -13.68 -3.16
C HIS A 115 8.35 -14.80 -2.96
N ILE A 116 7.08 -14.52 -3.27
CA ILE A 116 6.01 -15.53 -3.25
C ILE A 116 6.30 -16.61 -4.30
N LEU A 117 6.50 -16.24 -5.57
CA LEU A 117 6.66 -17.22 -6.65
C LEU A 117 7.86 -18.16 -6.44
N LYS A 118 8.98 -17.63 -5.93
CA LYS A 118 10.21 -18.41 -5.78
C LYS A 118 10.21 -19.28 -4.54
N ASN A 119 9.75 -18.72 -3.43
CA ASN A 119 9.95 -19.36 -2.14
C ASN A 119 8.72 -20.14 -1.71
N LEU A 120 7.49 -19.76 -2.10
CA LEU A 120 6.22 -20.35 -1.63
C LEU A 120 6.09 -21.79 -2.10
N LYS A 121 6.65 -22.70 -1.31
CA LYS A 121 6.54 -24.13 -1.49
C LYS A 121 5.60 -24.67 -0.41
N SER A 122 4.61 -25.44 -0.85
CA SER A 122 3.83 -26.28 0.05
C SER A 122 4.77 -27.32 0.64
N GLU A 123 4.95 -27.34 1.96
CA GLU A 123 5.32 -28.59 2.63
C GLU A 123 4.10 -29.52 2.50
N ARG A 124 4.07 -30.29 1.42
CA ARG A 124 3.29 -31.51 1.33
C ARG A 124 4.27 -32.66 1.22
#